data_AF-A0A8J7ADD8-F1
#
_entry.id   AF-A0A8J7ADD8-F1
#
_cell.length_a   1.000
_cell.length_b   1.000
_cell.length_c   1.000
_cell.angle_alpha   90.00
_cell.angle_beta   90.00
_cell.angle_gamma   90.00
#
_symmetry.space_group_name_H-M   'P 1'
#
loop_
_entity.id
_entity.type
_entity.pdbx_description
1 polymer ?
#
loop_
_entity_poly.entity_id
_entity_poly.type
_entity_poly.pdbx_seq_one_letter_code
_entity_poly.pdbx_strand_id
1 'polypeptide(L)'
;MSEYQYYEFQALDRLLTPEEQETLQALSSRAHITPHRASFVYNYGDFRGGPEAVLAKYFDAMFYIANWGTWQIMFRFPKALVERSWFEPYEVEDAIAVTTTTHHLILNIEIREEEGLMGWVEGEGWLPRLLPLRDDLLAGDLRLLYLAWLRLCPNLVEYGEDEDPTEPPVPSNLGKLTPPLKTFMELVELDPDLVAAAAQISSDQRPKPAPPLEDWLPNLTEAERQTFLLKLVRREPHVDLQLINRLKELAGTQPSMPLASEQERRRFSELVAIATDVATKRQQKEQAAAKKKRIKELEALAPKASYTWDRVLDLIQVKQAHAYDEATKLLKDLRDLAEHQGQLPTFSQCLERLKADYSNRPALMK
;
A
#
# COMPACT_ATOMS: atom_id res chain seq x y z
N MET A 1 14.27 -12.83 19.66
CA MET A 1 12.85 -13.13 19.42
C MET A 1 12.76 -14.47 18.71
N SER A 2 11.69 -15.23 18.89
CA SER A 2 11.46 -16.45 18.09
C SER A 2 11.22 -16.07 16.63
N GLU A 3 11.69 -16.92 15.71
CA GLU A 3 11.34 -16.81 14.29
C GLU A 3 9.82 -16.83 14.11
N TYR A 4 9.30 -16.04 13.18
CA TYR A 4 7.91 -16.11 12.75
C TYR A 4 7.87 -15.96 11.23
N GLN A 5 7.19 -16.91 10.58
CA GLN A 5 6.94 -16.91 9.16
C GLN A 5 5.48 -17.27 8.90
N TYR A 6 4.86 -16.52 8.01
CA TYR A 6 3.50 -16.75 7.56
C TYR A 6 3.47 -16.86 6.05
N TYR A 7 2.91 -17.96 5.54
CA TYR A 7 2.62 -18.15 4.12
C TYR A 7 1.11 -18.27 3.94
N GLU A 8 0.56 -17.61 2.94
CA GLU A 8 -0.82 -17.77 2.51
C GLU A 8 -0.90 -17.91 1.00
N PHE A 9 -1.73 -18.84 0.54
CA PHE A 9 -2.01 -19.09 -0.87
C PHE A 9 -3.52 -19.00 -1.10
N GLN A 10 -3.91 -18.46 -2.25
CA GLN A 10 -5.32 -18.33 -2.66
C GLN A 10 -5.53 -18.89 -4.07
N ALA A 11 -6.55 -19.71 -4.23
CA ALA A 11 -7.00 -20.29 -5.49
C ALA A 11 -8.23 -19.53 -5.96
N LEU A 12 -8.10 -18.85 -7.10
CA LEU A 12 -9.09 -17.93 -7.67
C LEU A 12 -9.71 -18.52 -8.93
N ASP A 13 -8.89 -19.12 -9.78
CA ASP A 13 -9.27 -19.57 -11.11
C ASP A 13 -9.94 -20.96 -11.05
N ARG A 14 -9.52 -21.80 -10.10
CA ARG A 14 -10.05 -23.14 -9.88
C ARG A 14 -9.94 -23.55 -8.41
N LEU A 15 -11.02 -24.08 -7.84
CA LEU A 15 -11.00 -24.65 -6.50
C LEU A 15 -10.13 -25.92 -6.43
N LEU A 16 -9.49 -26.10 -5.29
CA LEU A 16 -8.73 -27.31 -4.97
C LEU A 16 -9.65 -28.53 -4.85
N THR A 17 -9.25 -29.65 -5.45
CA THR A 17 -9.93 -30.92 -5.22
C THR A 17 -9.64 -31.46 -3.81
N PRO A 18 -10.44 -32.41 -3.29
CA PRO A 18 -10.15 -33.05 -2.02
C PRO A 18 -8.75 -33.69 -1.96
N GLU A 19 -8.30 -34.33 -3.05
CA GLU A 19 -6.98 -34.96 -3.12
C GLU A 19 -5.83 -33.93 -3.08
N GLU A 20 -6.04 -32.76 -3.70
CA GLU A 20 -5.08 -31.65 -3.65
C GLU A 20 -5.00 -31.05 -2.24
N GLN A 21 -6.14 -30.93 -1.55
CA GLN A 21 -6.19 -30.46 -0.17
C GLN A 21 -5.46 -31.43 0.79
N GLU A 22 -5.67 -32.74 0.64
CA GLU A 22 -4.94 -33.75 1.41
C GLU A 22 -3.42 -33.69 1.16
N THR A 23 -3.01 -33.49 -0.10
CA THR A 23 -1.60 -33.33 -0.47
C THR A 23 -0.97 -32.12 0.20
N LEU A 24 -1.68 -30.99 0.26
CA LEU A 24 -1.20 -29.76 0.90
C LEU A 24 -1.19 -29.86 2.42
N GLN A 25 -2.18 -30.53 3.01
CA GLN A 25 -2.24 -30.79 4.45
C GLN A 25 -1.04 -31.62 4.94
N ALA A 26 -0.50 -32.50 4.08
CA ALA A 26 0.68 -33.29 4.40
C ALA A 26 1.98 -32.46 4.49
N LEU A 27 2.01 -31.23 3.97
CA LEU A 27 3.19 -30.35 4.05
C LEU A 27 3.42 -29.80 5.47
N SER A 28 2.36 -29.63 6.26
CA SER A 28 2.46 -29.14 7.64
C SER A 28 1.23 -29.53 8.47
N SER A 29 1.47 -30.03 9.68
CA SER A 29 0.40 -30.34 10.63
C SER A 29 -0.35 -29.11 11.15
N ARG A 30 0.23 -27.91 10.98
CA ARG A 30 -0.37 -26.62 11.36
C ARG A 30 -0.99 -25.87 10.18
N ALA A 31 -1.00 -26.50 8.99
CA ALA A 31 -1.61 -25.88 7.82
C ALA A 31 -3.13 -25.73 8.01
N HIS A 32 -3.68 -24.62 7.56
CA HIS A 32 -5.12 -24.42 7.43
C HIS A 32 -5.49 -24.43 5.96
N ILE A 33 -6.14 -25.51 5.51
CA ILE A 33 -6.45 -25.74 4.09
C ILE A 33 -7.97 -25.70 3.89
N THR A 34 -8.41 -24.98 2.86
CA THR A 34 -9.79 -24.94 2.35
C THR A 34 -9.77 -25.08 0.83
N PRO A 35 -10.91 -25.24 0.15
CA PRO A 35 -10.93 -25.32 -1.32
C PRO A 35 -10.37 -24.09 -2.05
N HIS A 36 -10.23 -22.95 -1.39
CA HIS A 36 -9.80 -21.68 -1.97
C HIS A 36 -8.56 -21.08 -1.29
N ARG A 37 -8.14 -21.59 -0.12
CA ARG A 37 -7.06 -21.00 0.68
C ARG A 37 -6.18 -22.09 1.30
N ALA A 38 -4.89 -21.83 1.38
CA ALA A 38 -3.98 -22.56 2.26
C ALA A 38 -3.12 -21.57 3.04
N SER A 39 -3.02 -21.71 4.36
CA SER A 39 -2.07 -20.95 5.17
C SER A 39 -1.17 -21.84 6.00
N PHE A 40 0.07 -21.38 6.20
CA PHE A 40 1.11 -22.08 6.94
C PHE A 40 1.83 -21.11 7.88
N VAL A 41 2.00 -21.50 9.13
CA VAL A 41 2.72 -20.71 10.15
C VAL A 41 3.90 -21.51 10.68
N TYR A 42 5.09 -20.91 10.62
CA TYR A 42 6.32 -21.50 11.14
C TYR A 42 6.91 -20.59 12.22
N ASN A 43 7.39 -21.22 13.31
CA ASN A 43 8.13 -20.54 14.38
C ASN A 43 9.55 -21.11 14.54
N TYR A 44 9.95 -22.00 13.63
CA TYR A 44 11.25 -22.64 13.49
C TYR A 44 11.28 -23.37 12.14
N GLY A 45 12.42 -23.33 11.45
CA GLY A 45 12.57 -23.94 10.13
C GLY A 45 11.75 -23.22 9.05
N ASP A 46 11.56 -23.86 7.89
CA ASP A 46 11.02 -23.19 6.71
C ASP A 46 10.00 -24.05 5.94
N PHE A 47 9.26 -23.41 5.02
CA PHE A 47 8.27 -24.03 4.16
C PHE A 47 8.91 -25.02 3.18
N ARG A 48 8.59 -26.30 3.34
CA ARG A 48 9.22 -27.40 2.60
C ARG A 48 8.70 -27.60 1.18
N GLY A 49 7.62 -26.92 0.79
CA GLY A 49 6.93 -27.15 -0.47
C GLY A 49 7.54 -26.44 -1.68
N GLY A 50 8.42 -25.46 -1.47
CA GLY A 50 8.85 -24.53 -2.53
C GLY A 50 7.69 -23.61 -2.92
N PRO A 51 7.65 -22.35 -2.44
CA PRO A 51 6.47 -21.50 -2.61
C PRO A 51 6.02 -21.31 -4.07
N GLU A 52 6.96 -21.05 -4.99
CA GLU A 52 6.65 -20.87 -6.41
C GLU A 52 6.11 -22.16 -7.06
N ALA A 53 6.64 -23.33 -6.69
CA ALA A 53 6.17 -24.60 -7.22
C ALA A 53 4.74 -24.95 -6.75
N VAL A 54 4.45 -24.67 -5.47
CA VAL A 54 3.11 -24.83 -4.90
C VAL A 54 2.12 -23.86 -5.55
N LEU A 55 2.52 -22.60 -5.73
CA LEU A 55 1.74 -21.61 -6.46
C LEU A 55 1.45 -22.09 -7.89
N ALA A 56 2.49 -22.41 -8.66
CA ALA A 56 2.38 -22.81 -10.07
C ALA A 56 1.39 -23.97 -10.28
N LYS A 57 1.34 -24.90 -9.33
CA LYS A 57 0.53 -26.12 -9.43
C LYS A 57 -0.91 -25.96 -8.93
N TYR A 58 -1.13 -25.22 -7.84
CA TYR A 58 -2.40 -25.27 -7.12
C TYR A 58 -3.09 -23.92 -6.92
N PHE A 59 -2.37 -22.80 -7.01
CA PHE A 59 -2.88 -21.50 -6.57
C PHE A 59 -2.64 -20.38 -7.59
N ASP A 60 -3.22 -19.22 -7.34
CA ASP A 60 -3.15 -18.06 -8.23
C ASP A 60 -2.46 -16.85 -7.59
N ALA A 61 -2.42 -16.81 -6.26
CA ALA A 61 -1.69 -15.81 -5.52
C ALA A 61 -1.03 -16.44 -4.27
N MET A 62 0.12 -15.89 -3.89
CA MET A 62 0.82 -16.23 -2.65
C MET A 62 1.25 -14.94 -1.95
N PHE A 63 1.16 -14.93 -0.63
CA PHE A 63 1.74 -13.92 0.24
C PHE A 63 2.62 -14.58 1.30
N TYR A 64 3.79 -14.02 1.53
CA TYR A 64 4.71 -14.43 2.57
C TYR A 64 5.18 -13.21 3.36
N ILE A 65 5.30 -13.38 4.67
CA ILE A 65 5.90 -12.38 5.54
C ILE A 65 6.64 -13.06 6.70
N ALA A 66 7.77 -12.48 7.08
CA ALA A 66 8.57 -12.93 8.20
C ALA A 66 8.99 -11.78 9.11
N ASN A 67 9.18 -12.07 10.39
CA ASN A 67 9.55 -11.07 11.39
C ASN A 67 11.03 -10.62 11.33
N TRP A 68 11.80 -11.07 10.34
CA TRP A 68 13.12 -10.51 9.99
C TRP A 68 13.05 -9.59 8.77
N GLY A 69 11.85 -9.15 8.40
CA GLY A 69 11.67 -8.12 7.38
C GLY A 69 11.68 -8.60 5.94
N THR A 70 11.48 -9.90 5.71
CA THR A 70 11.14 -10.36 4.36
C THR A 70 9.63 -10.34 4.18
N TRP A 71 9.19 -9.77 3.06
CA TRP A 71 7.85 -9.96 2.56
C TRP A 71 7.89 -10.28 1.08
N GLN A 72 6.90 -11.04 0.62
CA GLN A 72 6.83 -11.49 -0.75
C GLN A 72 5.37 -11.64 -1.18
N ILE A 73 5.08 -11.22 -2.40
CA ILE A 73 3.82 -11.48 -3.07
C ILE A 73 4.10 -12.08 -4.43
N MET A 74 3.39 -13.16 -4.75
CA MET A 74 3.45 -13.77 -6.08
C MET A 74 2.07 -13.84 -6.69
N PHE A 75 1.99 -13.57 -8.00
CA PHE A 75 0.76 -13.73 -8.78
C PHE A 75 1.03 -14.62 -9.99
N ARG A 76 0.16 -15.60 -10.19
CA ARG A 76 0.16 -16.47 -11.36
C ARG A 76 -0.92 -16.02 -12.34
N PHE A 77 -0.53 -15.88 -13.60
CA PHE A 77 -1.40 -15.43 -14.68
C PHE A 77 -1.48 -16.50 -15.78
N PRO A 78 -2.64 -16.68 -16.43
CA PRO A 78 -2.71 -17.39 -17.70
C PRO A 78 -1.87 -16.67 -18.75
N LYS A 79 -0.94 -17.36 -19.40
CA LYS A 79 -0.04 -16.78 -20.41
C LYS A 79 -0.79 -16.14 -21.60
N ALA A 80 -2.02 -16.56 -21.87
CA ALA A 80 -2.85 -16.00 -22.92
C ALA A 80 -3.40 -14.58 -22.61
N LEU A 81 -3.25 -14.09 -21.38
CA LEU A 81 -3.82 -12.81 -20.93
C LEU A 81 -2.79 -11.73 -20.64
N VAL A 82 -1.51 -12.10 -20.51
CA VAL A 82 -0.44 -11.18 -20.14
C VAL A 82 0.78 -11.41 -21.03
N GLU A 83 1.49 -10.35 -21.34
CA GLU A 83 2.76 -10.41 -22.07
C GLU A 83 3.93 -10.12 -21.15
N ARG A 84 5.05 -10.83 -21.34
CA ARG A 84 6.26 -10.64 -20.53
C ARG A 84 6.80 -9.19 -20.63
N SER A 85 6.68 -8.59 -21.80
CA SER A 85 7.08 -7.20 -22.09
C SER A 85 6.43 -6.15 -21.19
N TRP A 86 5.30 -6.46 -20.55
CA TRP A 86 4.66 -5.55 -19.59
C TRP A 86 5.46 -5.42 -18.29
N PHE A 87 6.16 -6.49 -17.91
CA PHE A 87 6.87 -6.60 -16.64
C PHE A 87 8.36 -6.29 -16.78
N GLU A 88 8.96 -6.63 -17.92
CA GLU A 88 10.39 -6.45 -18.21
C GLU A 88 10.96 -5.07 -17.81
N PRO A 89 10.29 -3.94 -18.05
CA PRO A 89 10.82 -2.63 -17.67
C PRO A 89 10.96 -2.41 -16.16
N TYR A 90 10.25 -3.20 -15.34
CA TYR A 90 10.21 -3.09 -13.89
C TYR A 90 10.94 -4.24 -13.19
N GLU A 91 11.52 -5.19 -13.93
CA GLU A 91 12.30 -6.28 -13.34
C GLU A 91 13.49 -5.71 -12.56
N VAL A 92 13.70 -6.26 -11.37
CA VAL A 92 14.80 -5.91 -10.46
C VAL A 92 15.39 -7.23 -10.01
N GLU A 93 16.70 -7.39 -10.18
CA GLU A 93 17.41 -8.62 -9.79
C GLU A 93 17.11 -8.97 -8.33
N ASP A 94 16.82 -10.25 -8.08
CA ASP A 94 16.46 -10.82 -6.77
C ASP A 94 15.25 -10.19 -6.04
N ALA A 95 14.48 -9.31 -6.69
CA ALA A 95 13.35 -8.62 -6.05
C ALA A 95 12.06 -8.60 -6.89
N ILE A 96 12.12 -8.18 -8.16
CA ILE A 96 10.97 -8.24 -9.07
C ILE A 96 11.34 -9.15 -10.23
N ALA A 97 10.82 -10.38 -10.21
CA ALA A 97 11.15 -11.40 -11.19
C ALA A 97 9.92 -11.96 -11.87
N VAL A 98 10.07 -12.33 -13.15
CA VAL A 98 9.03 -12.99 -13.93
C VAL A 98 9.49 -14.33 -14.48
N THR A 99 8.83 -15.39 -14.02
CA THR A 99 9.03 -16.74 -14.54
C THR A 99 7.94 -17.07 -15.56
N THR A 100 8.34 -17.50 -16.76
CA THR A 100 7.39 -17.92 -17.80
C THR A 100 7.46 -19.42 -18.03
N THR A 101 6.30 -20.06 -18.05
CA THR A 101 6.13 -21.48 -18.41
C THR A 101 5.38 -21.60 -19.75
N THR A 102 5.01 -22.81 -20.14
CA THR A 102 4.17 -23.06 -21.32
C THR A 102 2.78 -22.44 -21.20
N HIS A 103 2.19 -22.47 -20.00
CA HIS A 103 0.78 -22.09 -19.77
C HIS A 103 0.60 -20.87 -18.87
N HIS A 104 1.58 -20.55 -18.04
CA HIS A 104 1.49 -19.52 -17.02
C HIS A 104 2.68 -18.59 -17.03
N LEU A 105 2.45 -17.37 -16.55
CA LEU A 105 3.47 -16.41 -16.15
C LEU A 105 3.32 -16.18 -14.65
N ILE A 106 4.42 -16.18 -13.90
CA ILE A 106 4.45 -15.90 -12.47
C ILE A 106 5.25 -14.61 -12.26
N LEU A 107 4.60 -13.62 -11.67
CA LEU A 107 5.25 -12.45 -11.11
C LEU A 107 5.61 -12.74 -9.66
N ASN A 108 6.85 -12.51 -9.29
CA ASN A 108 7.35 -12.55 -7.92
C ASN A 108 7.86 -11.16 -7.55
N ILE A 109 7.30 -10.57 -6.48
CA ILE A 109 7.79 -9.35 -5.86
C ILE A 109 8.21 -9.72 -4.44
N GLU A 110 9.50 -9.67 -4.16
CA GLU A 110 10.12 -9.97 -2.88
C GLU A 110 10.94 -8.77 -2.43
N ILE A 111 10.76 -8.37 -1.18
CA ILE A 111 11.52 -7.28 -0.57
C ILE A 111 12.03 -7.76 0.77
N ARG A 112 13.31 -7.47 0.99
CA ARG A 112 14.06 -7.86 2.18
C ARG A 112 14.53 -6.58 2.84
N GLU A 113 14.08 -6.33 4.05
CA GLU A 113 14.72 -5.34 4.91
C GLU A 113 16.05 -5.89 5.41
N GLU A 114 17.11 -5.10 5.30
CA GLU A 114 18.42 -5.49 5.84
C GLU A 114 18.52 -5.26 7.36
N GLU A 115 17.70 -4.36 7.93
CA GLU A 115 17.71 -4.00 9.34
C GLU A 115 16.95 -4.99 10.24
N GLY A 116 17.47 -6.21 10.38
CA GLY A 116 17.20 -7.10 11.51
C GLY A 116 15.73 -7.46 11.79
N LEU A 117 15.48 -7.97 13.00
CA LEU A 117 14.15 -8.43 13.38
C LEU A 117 13.19 -7.24 13.52
N MET A 118 12.19 -7.21 12.62
CA MET A 118 10.99 -6.38 12.74
C MET A 118 10.33 -6.59 14.10
N GLY A 119 9.46 -5.64 14.48
CA GLY A 119 8.58 -5.78 15.64
C GLY A 119 7.60 -6.96 15.52
N TRP A 120 6.48 -6.87 16.23
CA TRP A 120 5.42 -7.87 16.05
C TRP A 120 4.81 -7.74 14.65
N VAL A 121 4.86 -8.83 13.88
CA VAL A 121 4.30 -8.92 12.54
C VAL A 121 3.18 -9.96 12.54
N GLU A 122 2.05 -9.63 11.90
CA GLU A 122 0.91 -10.52 11.70
C GLU A 122 0.60 -10.62 10.21
N GLY A 123 0.68 -11.83 9.66
CA GLY A 123 0.51 -12.06 8.22
C GLY A 123 -0.93 -12.24 7.77
N GLU A 124 -1.85 -12.59 8.68
CA GLU A 124 -3.24 -12.85 8.32
C GLU A 124 -3.98 -11.59 7.81
N GLY A 125 -4.80 -11.75 6.76
CA GLY A 125 -5.68 -10.69 6.27
C GLY A 125 -5.07 -9.77 5.21
N TRP A 126 -3.76 -9.83 4.96
CA TRP A 126 -3.10 -9.06 3.90
C TRP A 126 -3.47 -9.54 2.50
N LEU A 127 -3.28 -10.84 2.22
CA LEU A 127 -3.48 -11.38 0.88
C LEU A 127 -4.88 -11.08 0.31
N PRO A 128 -6.00 -11.30 1.02
CA PRO A 128 -7.34 -10.97 0.51
C PRO A 128 -7.52 -9.51 0.08
N ARG A 129 -6.85 -8.56 0.77
CA ARG A 129 -6.91 -7.13 0.43
C ARG A 129 -6.06 -6.79 -0.80
N LEU A 130 -5.06 -7.61 -1.12
CA LEU A 130 -4.12 -7.45 -2.23
C LEU A 130 -4.54 -8.24 -3.48
N LEU A 131 -5.42 -9.24 -3.36
CA LEU A 131 -5.93 -10.02 -4.50
C LEU A 131 -6.41 -9.17 -5.70
N PRO A 132 -7.13 -8.03 -5.50
CA PRO A 132 -7.56 -7.19 -6.62
C PRO A 132 -6.40 -6.65 -7.49
N LEU A 133 -5.17 -6.59 -6.97
CA LEU A 133 -4.00 -6.19 -7.75
C LEU A 133 -3.70 -7.16 -8.89
N ARG A 134 -4.07 -8.44 -8.74
CA ARG A 134 -3.96 -9.43 -9.82
C ARG A 134 -4.88 -9.06 -10.98
N ASP A 135 -6.12 -8.69 -10.67
CA ASP A 135 -7.11 -8.29 -11.68
C ASP A 135 -6.72 -6.96 -12.34
N ASP A 136 -6.18 -6.02 -11.56
CA ASP A 136 -5.61 -4.77 -12.06
C ASP A 136 -4.48 -5.06 -13.07
N LEU A 137 -3.54 -5.97 -12.75
CA LEU A 137 -2.46 -6.38 -13.66
C LEU A 137 -2.99 -7.10 -14.92
N LEU A 138 -4.00 -7.97 -14.79
CA LEU A 138 -4.67 -8.60 -15.94
C LEU A 138 -5.36 -7.57 -16.85
N ALA A 139 -5.81 -6.44 -16.29
CA ALA A 139 -6.37 -5.32 -17.03
C ALA A 139 -5.30 -4.38 -17.64
N GLY A 140 -4.02 -4.63 -17.39
CA GLY A 140 -2.89 -3.81 -17.87
C GLY A 140 -2.54 -2.64 -16.95
N ASP A 141 -3.03 -2.62 -15.72
CA ASP A 141 -2.65 -1.62 -14.72
C ASP A 141 -1.33 -2.00 -14.04
N LEU A 142 -0.24 -1.42 -14.53
CA LEU A 142 1.12 -1.69 -14.07
C LEU A 142 1.54 -0.87 -12.86
N ARG A 143 0.62 -0.14 -12.21
CA ARG A 143 0.94 0.71 -11.05
C ARG A 143 1.56 -0.07 -9.89
N LEU A 144 1.16 -1.32 -9.67
CA LEU A 144 1.78 -2.17 -8.65
C LEU A 144 3.29 -2.34 -8.87
N LEU A 145 3.71 -2.65 -10.10
CA LEU A 145 5.13 -2.85 -10.44
C LEU A 145 5.95 -1.59 -10.23
N TYR A 146 5.40 -0.44 -10.62
CA TYR A 146 6.04 0.85 -10.41
C TYR A 146 6.17 1.19 -8.92
N LEU A 147 5.13 0.96 -8.11
CA LEU A 147 5.20 1.18 -6.66
C LEU A 147 6.19 0.23 -5.98
N ALA A 148 6.27 -1.03 -6.43
CA ALA A 148 7.27 -1.98 -5.95
C ALA A 148 8.71 -1.53 -6.29
N TRP A 149 8.93 -1.05 -7.53
CA TRP A 149 10.21 -0.48 -7.95
C TRP A 149 10.61 0.73 -7.09
N LEU A 150 9.67 1.66 -6.82
CA LEU A 150 9.92 2.80 -5.94
C LEU A 150 10.33 2.37 -4.53
N ARG A 151 9.73 1.29 -4.01
CA ARG A 151 10.06 0.76 -2.69
C ARG A 151 11.46 0.12 -2.66
N LEU A 152 11.88 -0.51 -3.74
CA LEU A 152 13.16 -1.22 -3.85
C LEU A 152 14.35 -0.30 -4.11
N CYS A 153 14.14 0.80 -4.84
CA CYS A 153 15.22 1.67 -5.28
C CYS A 153 16.18 2.14 -4.19
N PRO A 154 15.73 2.56 -3.00
CA PRO A 154 16.65 2.90 -1.92
C PRO A 154 17.65 1.78 -1.61
N ASN A 155 17.18 0.53 -1.54
CA ASN A 155 18.02 -0.63 -1.26
C ASN A 155 18.96 -0.94 -2.45
N LEU A 156 18.52 -0.72 -3.68
CA LEU A 156 19.36 -0.87 -4.88
C LEU A 156 20.51 0.14 -4.92
N VAL A 157 20.27 1.37 -4.49
CA VAL A 157 21.30 2.42 -4.42
C VAL A 157 22.27 2.17 -3.27
N GLU A 158 21.78 1.70 -2.13
CA GLU A 158 22.61 1.49 -0.94
C GLU A 158 23.44 0.19 -0.98
N TYR A 159 22.87 -0.89 -1.52
CA TYR A 159 23.44 -2.23 -1.48
C TYR A 159 23.65 -2.89 -2.85
N GLY A 160 23.11 -2.30 -3.92
CA GLY A 160 23.22 -2.82 -5.28
C GLY A 160 24.41 -2.28 -6.07
N GLU A 161 24.52 -2.70 -7.33
CA GLU A 161 25.57 -2.26 -8.25
C GLU A 161 25.24 -0.94 -8.97
N ASP A 162 23.96 -0.56 -9.03
CA ASP A 162 23.49 0.66 -9.71
C ASP A 162 23.32 1.80 -8.71
N GLU A 163 24.32 2.68 -8.65
CA GLU A 163 24.33 3.85 -7.75
C GLU A 163 23.21 4.87 -8.07
N ASP A 164 22.62 4.82 -9.27
CA ASP A 164 21.52 5.73 -9.64
C ASP A 164 20.60 5.12 -10.73
N PRO A 165 19.68 4.22 -10.35
CA PRO A 165 18.88 3.48 -11.30
C PRO A 165 17.99 4.39 -12.15
N THR A 166 17.87 4.03 -13.43
CA THR A 166 17.00 4.77 -14.36
C THR A 166 15.55 4.42 -14.07
N GLU A 167 14.70 5.44 -13.97
CA GLU A 167 13.29 5.23 -13.69
C GLU A 167 12.59 4.43 -14.82
N PRO A 168 11.80 3.40 -14.50
CA PRO A 168 11.02 2.67 -15.48
C PRO A 168 9.84 3.52 -16.00
N PRO A 169 9.13 3.07 -17.05
CA PRO A 169 7.97 3.79 -17.56
C PRO A 169 6.96 4.14 -16.45
N VAL A 170 6.59 5.41 -16.35
CA VAL A 170 5.64 5.86 -15.34
C VAL A 170 4.21 5.52 -15.76
N PRO A 171 3.49 4.66 -15.03
CA PRO A 171 2.11 4.30 -15.39
C PRO A 171 1.17 5.51 -15.22
N SER A 172 0.10 5.52 -16.00
CA SER A 172 -0.96 6.54 -15.89
C SER A 172 -1.68 6.48 -14.53
N ASN A 173 -2.33 7.57 -14.13
CA ASN A 173 -3.20 7.65 -12.96
C ASN A 173 -2.51 7.35 -11.60
N LEU A 174 -1.20 7.61 -11.45
CA LEU A 174 -0.52 7.46 -10.15
C LEU A 174 -1.05 8.43 -9.08
N GLY A 175 -1.56 9.59 -9.50
CA GLY A 175 -2.23 10.53 -8.57
C GLY A 175 -3.57 10.02 -8.02
N LYS A 176 -4.10 8.89 -8.51
CA LYS A 176 -5.43 8.35 -8.15
C LYS A 176 -5.32 6.85 -7.84
N LEU A 177 -4.64 6.53 -6.75
CA LEU A 177 -4.44 5.14 -6.31
C LEU A 177 -5.75 4.49 -5.86
N THR A 178 -5.95 3.24 -6.28
CA THR A 178 -7.06 2.38 -5.86
C THR A 178 -6.84 1.87 -4.42
N PRO A 179 -7.90 1.44 -3.70
CA PRO A 179 -7.75 0.84 -2.37
C PRO A 179 -6.70 -0.29 -2.24
N PRO A 180 -6.57 -1.24 -3.20
CA PRO A 180 -5.53 -2.27 -3.11
C PRO A 180 -4.11 -1.70 -3.28
N LEU A 181 -3.89 -0.71 -4.15
CA LEU A 181 -2.58 -0.04 -4.28
C LEU A 181 -2.20 0.71 -3.00
N LYS A 182 -3.16 1.36 -2.34
CA LYS A 182 -2.94 1.98 -1.02
C LYS A 182 -2.62 0.96 0.06
N THR A 183 -3.27 -0.21 0.01
CA THR A 183 -2.98 -1.31 0.93
C THR A 183 -1.57 -1.86 0.72
N PHE A 184 -1.12 -1.96 -0.54
CA PHE A 184 0.27 -2.31 -0.84
C PHE A 184 1.24 -1.27 -0.28
N MET A 185 0.99 0.03 -0.48
CA MET A 185 1.84 1.08 0.11
C MET A 185 1.91 1.02 1.63
N GLU A 186 0.79 0.74 2.30
CA GLU A 186 0.71 0.56 3.75
C GLU A 186 1.56 -0.63 4.20
N LEU A 187 1.41 -1.78 3.54
CA LEU A 187 2.15 -3.01 3.87
C LEU A 187 3.66 -2.81 3.81
N VAL A 188 4.13 -2.10 2.79
CA VAL A 188 5.56 -1.97 2.48
C VAL A 188 6.17 -0.67 2.99
N GLU A 189 5.38 0.13 3.70
CA GLU A 189 5.75 1.44 4.24
C GLU A 189 6.35 2.38 3.16
N LEU A 190 5.80 2.36 1.95
CA LEU A 190 6.28 3.19 0.85
C LEU A 190 6.04 4.68 1.13
N ASP A 191 7.09 5.49 0.98
CA ASP A 191 7.01 6.94 1.15
C ASP A 191 5.99 7.56 0.16
N PRO A 192 4.90 8.16 0.67
CA PRO A 192 3.90 8.81 -0.18
C PRO A 192 4.44 10.03 -0.93
N ASP A 193 5.50 10.69 -0.42
CA ASP A 193 6.10 11.85 -1.08
C ASP A 193 6.89 11.43 -2.35
N LEU A 194 7.52 10.25 -2.35
CA LEU A 194 8.09 9.64 -3.58
C LEU A 194 7.01 9.37 -4.63
N VAL A 195 5.88 8.77 -4.22
CA VAL A 195 4.76 8.50 -5.13
C VAL A 195 4.14 9.79 -5.66
N ALA A 196 4.04 10.82 -4.83
CA ALA A 196 3.54 12.13 -5.24
C ALA A 196 4.49 12.84 -6.21
N ALA A 197 5.80 12.70 -6.04
CA ALA A 197 6.81 13.18 -6.98
C ALA A 197 6.72 12.44 -8.33
N ALA A 198 6.46 11.14 -8.31
CA ALA A 198 6.18 10.34 -9.50
C ALA A 198 4.89 10.74 -10.23
N ALA A 199 3.84 11.02 -9.47
CA ALA A 199 2.56 11.41 -10.03
C ALA A 199 2.60 12.73 -10.82
N GLN A 200 3.64 13.58 -10.68
CA GLN A 200 3.75 14.85 -11.40
C GLN A 200 3.87 14.68 -12.92
N ILE A 201 4.50 13.58 -13.38
CA ILE A 201 4.65 13.25 -14.80
C ILE A 201 3.73 12.12 -15.26
N SER A 202 2.95 11.54 -14.33
CA SER A 202 1.96 10.50 -14.63
C SER A 202 0.80 11.11 -15.40
N SER A 203 0.49 10.53 -16.57
CA SER A 203 -0.64 10.99 -17.37
C SER A 203 -1.98 10.65 -16.68
N ASP A 204 -2.90 11.62 -16.66
CA ASP A 204 -4.27 11.41 -16.20
C ASP A 204 -5.10 10.81 -17.35
N GLN A 205 -5.18 9.49 -17.40
CA GLN A 205 -5.97 8.78 -18.41
C GLN A 205 -7.31 8.37 -17.82
N ARG A 206 -8.41 8.90 -18.38
CA ARG A 206 -9.71 8.29 -18.13
C ARG A 206 -9.73 6.92 -18.78
N PRO A 207 -10.34 5.90 -18.14
CA PRO A 207 -10.61 4.63 -18.80
C PRO A 207 -11.31 4.96 -20.12
N LYS A 208 -10.71 4.61 -21.26
CA LYS A 208 -11.40 4.72 -22.53
C LYS A 208 -12.69 3.90 -22.39
N PRO A 209 -13.86 4.45 -22.76
CA PRO A 209 -15.07 3.63 -22.79
C PRO A 209 -14.75 2.40 -23.62
N ALA A 210 -15.05 1.22 -23.07
CA ALA A 210 -14.82 -0.03 -23.79
C ALA A 210 -15.49 0.12 -25.16
N PRO A 211 -14.79 -0.16 -26.27
CA PRO A 211 -15.44 -0.17 -27.56
C PRO A 211 -16.65 -1.09 -27.47
N PRO A 212 -17.77 -0.81 -28.17
CA PRO A 212 -18.92 -1.69 -28.18
C PRO A 212 -18.50 -3.05 -28.73
N LEU A 213 -18.13 -3.97 -27.83
CA LEU A 213 -17.52 -5.27 -28.19
C LEU A 213 -18.50 -6.12 -29.00
N GLU A 214 -19.79 -5.86 -28.82
CA GLU A 214 -20.91 -6.45 -29.57
C GLU A 214 -20.78 -6.24 -31.08
N ASP A 215 -20.27 -5.07 -31.51
CA ASP A 215 -20.08 -4.74 -32.93
C ASP A 215 -18.96 -5.57 -33.57
N TRP A 216 -18.07 -6.14 -32.76
CA TRP A 216 -16.92 -6.92 -33.20
C TRP A 216 -17.16 -8.44 -33.12
N LEU A 217 -18.21 -8.89 -32.43
CA LEU A 217 -18.59 -10.30 -32.37
C LEU A 217 -18.80 -10.93 -33.77
N PRO A 218 -19.42 -10.26 -34.76
CA PRO A 218 -19.57 -10.81 -36.11
C PRO A 218 -18.24 -11.06 -36.83
N ASN A 219 -17.18 -10.34 -36.45
CA ASN A 219 -15.86 -10.44 -37.08
C ASN A 219 -15.07 -11.67 -36.62
N LEU A 220 -15.53 -12.38 -35.58
CA LEU A 220 -14.98 -13.69 -35.20
C LEU A 220 -15.35 -14.73 -36.26
N THR A 221 -14.37 -15.54 -36.67
CA THR A 221 -14.63 -16.70 -37.52
C THR A 221 -15.53 -17.71 -36.83
N GLU A 222 -16.21 -18.57 -37.60
CA GLU A 222 -17.03 -19.65 -37.02
C GLU A 222 -16.20 -20.60 -36.14
N ALA A 223 -14.96 -20.87 -36.55
CA ALA A 223 -14.01 -21.68 -35.79
C ALA A 223 -13.62 -21.05 -34.44
N GLU A 224 -13.35 -19.74 -34.41
CA GLU A 224 -13.08 -19.01 -33.16
C GLU A 224 -14.30 -19.01 -32.24
N ARG A 225 -15.49 -18.73 -32.78
CA ARG A 225 -16.75 -18.80 -32.00
C ARG A 225 -16.94 -20.17 -31.37
N GLN A 226 -16.77 -21.25 -32.15
CA GLN A 226 -16.88 -22.61 -31.65
C GLN A 226 -15.85 -22.90 -30.55
N THR A 227 -14.63 -22.37 -30.70
CA THR A 227 -13.57 -22.52 -29.70
C THR A 227 -13.94 -21.84 -28.39
N PHE A 228 -14.39 -20.58 -28.40
CA PHE A 228 -14.83 -19.88 -27.20
C PHE A 228 -16.04 -20.56 -26.53
N LEU A 229 -17.01 -21.05 -27.31
CA LEU A 229 -18.15 -21.81 -26.78
C LEU A 229 -17.69 -23.11 -26.11
N LEU A 230 -16.75 -23.84 -26.70
CA LEU A 230 -16.19 -25.05 -26.09
C LEU A 230 -15.45 -24.75 -24.77
N LYS A 231 -14.67 -23.68 -24.72
CA LYS A 231 -14.00 -23.24 -23.48
C LYS A 231 -15.01 -22.91 -22.39
N LEU A 232 -16.12 -22.25 -22.74
CA LEU A 232 -17.21 -21.94 -21.82
C LEU A 232 -17.90 -23.20 -21.30
N VAL A 233 -18.21 -24.17 -22.18
CA VAL A 233 -18.80 -25.47 -21.78
C VAL A 233 -17.89 -26.23 -20.83
N ARG A 234 -16.57 -26.14 -21.03
CA ARG A 234 -15.55 -26.74 -20.17
C ARG A 234 -15.31 -25.98 -18.86
N ARG A 235 -15.94 -24.82 -18.68
CA ARG A 235 -15.71 -23.92 -17.54
C ARG A 235 -14.23 -23.57 -17.36
N GLU A 236 -13.52 -23.36 -18.47
CA GLU A 236 -12.17 -22.82 -18.41
C GLU A 236 -12.21 -21.42 -17.76
N PRO A 237 -11.22 -21.05 -16.93
CA PRO A 237 -11.20 -19.74 -16.28
C PRO A 237 -10.90 -18.62 -17.30
N HIS A 238 -11.42 -17.42 -17.02
CA HIS A 238 -11.14 -16.18 -17.78
C HIS A 238 -11.49 -16.23 -19.27
N VAL A 239 -12.45 -17.05 -19.68
CA VAL A 239 -12.90 -17.15 -21.09
C VAL A 239 -13.51 -15.84 -21.57
N ASP A 240 -14.20 -15.14 -20.67
CA ASP A 240 -14.72 -13.79 -20.86
C ASP A 240 -13.61 -12.78 -21.16
N LEU A 241 -12.54 -12.74 -20.35
CA LEU A 241 -11.40 -11.85 -20.58
C LEU A 241 -10.66 -12.19 -21.87
N GLN A 242 -10.46 -13.48 -22.18
CA GLN A 242 -9.85 -13.91 -23.44
C GLN A 242 -10.68 -13.45 -24.65
N LEU A 243 -12.01 -13.56 -24.56
CA LEU A 243 -12.92 -13.10 -25.61
C LEU A 243 -12.89 -11.57 -25.75
N ILE A 244 -12.96 -10.85 -24.63
CA ILE A 244 -12.89 -9.39 -24.59
C ILE A 244 -11.58 -8.91 -25.22
N ASN A 245 -10.44 -9.50 -24.87
CA ASN A 245 -9.14 -9.16 -25.45
C ASN A 245 -9.12 -9.44 -26.95
N ARG A 246 -9.62 -10.59 -27.39
CA ARG A 246 -9.71 -10.91 -28.83
C ARG A 246 -10.58 -9.90 -29.60
N LEU A 247 -11.70 -9.46 -29.02
CA LEU A 247 -12.57 -8.44 -29.63
C LEU A 247 -11.90 -7.06 -29.66
N LYS A 248 -11.15 -6.69 -28.62
CA LYS A 248 -10.34 -5.47 -28.59
C LYS A 248 -9.24 -5.49 -29.65
N GLU A 249 -8.58 -6.63 -29.87
CA GLU A 249 -7.59 -6.81 -30.94
C GLU A 249 -8.23 -6.55 -32.32
N LEU A 250 -9.40 -7.14 -32.58
CA LEU A 250 -10.15 -6.92 -33.82
C LEU A 250 -10.57 -5.46 -33.98
N ALA A 251 -10.91 -4.79 -32.87
CA ALA A 251 -11.21 -3.36 -32.83
C ALA A 251 -9.99 -2.44 -33.00
N GLY A 252 -8.78 -2.99 -33.19
CA GLY A 252 -7.53 -2.22 -33.24
C GLY A 252 -7.19 -1.53 -31.92
N THR A 253 -7.89 -1.88 -30.84
CA THR A 253 -7.67 -1.36 -29.48
C THR A 253 -6.75 -2.34 -28.76
N GLN A 254 -5.54 -2.52 -29.27
CA GLN A 254 -4.52 -3.22 -28.50
C GLN A 254 -4.37 -2.52 -27.15
N PRO A 255 -4.15 -3.24 -26.04
CA PRO A 255 -3.59 -2.64 -24.83
C PRO A 255 -2.37 -1.88 -25.33
N SER A 256 -2.45 -0.54 -25.29
CA SER A 256 -1.31 0.26 -25.66
C SER A 256 -0.26 -0.15 -24.64
N MET A 257 0.77 -0.87 -25.08
CA MET A 257 1.99 -0.93 -24.27
C MET A 257 2.23 0.51 -23.82
N PRO A 258 2.59 0.76 -22.56
CA PRO A 258 3.36 1.95 -22.28
C PRO A 258 4.66 1.75 -23.06
N LEU A 259 4.60 2.04 -24.38
CA LEU A 259 5.75 2.28 -25.20
C LEU A 259 6.53 3.26 -24.35
N ALA A 260 7.71 2.82 -23.93
CA ALA A 260 8.74 3.68 -23.45
C ALA A 260 8.74 4.90 -24.36
N SER A 261 8.13 5.99 -23.90
CA SER A 261 8.30 7.25 -24.59
C SER A 261 9.81 7.45 -24.58
N GLU A 262 10.40 7.71 -25.74
CA GLU A 262 11.82 8.12 -25.90
C GLU A 262 12.11 9.47 -25.19
N GLN A 263 11.27 9.87 -24.23
CA GLN A 263 11.58 10.88 -23.25
C GLN A 263 12.72 10.34 -22.39
N GLU A 264 13.78 11.14 -22.25
CA GLU A 264 14.87 10.89 -21.32
C GLU A 264 14.27 10.56 -19.95
N ARG A 265 14.42 9.29 -19.55
CA ARG A 265 13.94 8.81 -18.26
C ARG A 265 14.83 9.42 -17.19
N ARG A 266 14.20 10.06 -16.21
CA ARG A 266 14.92 10.63 -15.07
C ARG A 266 15.61 9.54 -14.26
N ARG A 267 16.65 9.93 -13.55
CA ARG A 267 17.32 9.09 -12.57
C ARG A 267 16.57 9.07 -11.24
N PHE A 268 16.84 8.06 -10.41
CA PHE A 268 16.22 7.98 -9.08
C PHE A 268 16.62 9.17 -8.19
N SER A 269 17.87 9.63 -8.27
CA SER A 269 18.35 10.81 -7.55
C SER A 269 17.52 12.08 -7.85
N GLU A 270 17.13 12.28 -9.10
CA GLU A 270 16.25 13.39 -9.52
C GLU A 270 14.84 13.24 -8.92
N LEU A 271 14.31 12.03 -8.89
CA LEU A 271 13.02 11.73 -8.27
C LEU A 271 13.05 12.01 -6.76
N VAL A 272 14.11 11.62 -6.05
CA VAL A 272 14.30 11.91 -4.62
C VAL A 272 14.35 13.41 -4.38
N ALA A 273 15.07 14.18 -5.21
CA ALA A 273 15.10 15.63 -5.11
C ALA A 273 13.68 16.24 -5.22
N ILE A 274 12.89 15.79 -6.20
CA ILE A 274 11.49 16.24 -6.35
C ILE A 274 10.65 15.82 -5.14
N ALA A 275 10.85 14.62 -4.59
CA ALA A 275 10.14 14.15 -3.40
C ALA A 275 10.45 15.02 -2.17
N THR A 276 11.70 15.45 -1.97
CA THR A 276 12.03 16.38 -0.88
C THR A 276 11.32 17.73 -1.04
N ASP A 277 11.21 18.25 -2.26
CA ASP A 277 10.45 19.46 -2.56
C ASP A 277 8.93 19.28 -2.31
N VAL A 278 8.40 18.09 -2.59
CA VAL A 278 7.00 17.75 -2.29
C VAL A 278 6.77 17.68 -0.78
N ALA A 279 7.66 16.99 -0.05
CA ALA A 279 7.59 16.83 1.39
C ALA A 279 7.64 18.19 2.12
N THR A 280 8.57 19.07 1.72
CA THR A 280 8.67 20.42 2.30
C THR A 280 7.41 21.25 2.06
N LYS A 281 6.85 21.23 0.83
CA LYS A 281 5.58 21.91 0.52
C LYS A 281 4.40 21.33 1.30
N ARG A 282 4.34 20.01 1.48
CA ARG A 282 3.32 19.34 2.27
C ARG A 282 3.40 19.75 3.74
N GLN A 283 4.58 19.70 4.33
CA GLN A 283 4.81 20.09 5.72
C GLN A 283 4.45 21.56 5.97
N GLN A 284 4.81 22.47 5.05
CA GLN A 284 4.43 23.88 5.14
C GLN A 284 2.90 24.06 5.11
N LYS A 285 2.19 23.34 4.23
CA LYS A 285 0.73 23.37 4.15
C LYS A 285 0.07 22.81 5.40
N GLU A 286 0.56 21.69 5.93
CA GLU A 286 0.07 21.08 7.16
C GLU A 286 0.27 22.00 8.37
N GLN A 287 1.45 22.61 8.50
CA GLN A 287 1.73 23.60 9.55
C GLN A 287 0.83 24.83 9.41
N ALA A 288 0.63 25.36 8.21
CA ALA A 288 -0.26 26.49 7.98
C ALA A 288 -1.73 26.14 8.31
N ALA A 289 -2.20 24.95 7.93
CA ALA A 289 -3.53 24.46 8.25
C ALA A 289 -3.70 24.24 9.76
N ALA A 290 -2.72 23.65 10.44
CA ALA A 290 -2.71 23.45 11.89
C ALA A 290 -2.71 24.79 12.64
N LYS A 291 -1.90 25.76 12.22
CA LYS A 291 -1.91 27.14 12.76
C LYS A 291 -3.27 27.80 12.57
N LYS A 292 -3.85 27.70 11.38
CA LYS A 292 -5.20 28.25 11.10
C LYS A 292 -6.29 27.59 11.95
N LYS A 293 -6.22 26.27 12.14
CA LYS A 293 -7.14 25.54 13.03
C LYS A 293 -6.97 25.98 14.48
N ARG A 294 -5.72 26.09 14.95
CA ARG A 294 -5.40 26.56 16.30
C ARG A 294 -5.92 27.97 16.55
N ILE A 295 -5.71 28.91 15.62
CA ILE A 295 -6.24 30.28 15.72
C ILE A 295 -7.77 30.25 15.88
N LYS A 296 -8.49 29.46 15.06
CA LYS A 296 -9.95 29.32 15.18
C LYS A 296 -10.39 28.75 16.54
N GLU A 297 -9.65 27.77 17.07
CA GLU A 297 -9.93 27.21 18.40
C GLU A 297 -9.72 28.27 19.50
N LEU A 298 -8.66 29.07 19.40
CA LEU A 298 -8.39 30.18 20.32
C LEU A 298 -9.47 31.27 20.23
N GLU A 299 -9.88 31.67 19.02
CA GLU A 299 -10.97 32.63 18.81
C GLU A 299 -12.30 32.12 19.40
N ALA A 300 -12.58 30.81 19.31
CA ALA A 300 -13.76 30.20 19.92
C ALA A 300 -13.67 30.10 21.46
N LEU A 301 -12.45 30.03 22.01
CA LEU A 301 -12.19 30.05 23.45
C LEU A 301 -12.28 31.46 24.05
N ALA A 302 -11.95 32.49 23.27
CA ALA A 302 -11.96 33.89 23.71
C ALA A 302 -13.22 34.32 24.52
N PRO A 303 -14.46 34.09 24.06
CA PRO A 303 -15.66 34.48 24.81
C PRO A 303 -15.89 33.64 26.08
N LYS A 304 -15.24 32.48 26.21
CA LYS A 304 -15.36 31.56 27.35
C LYS A 304 -14.17 31.65 28.31
N ALA A 305 -13.18 32.50 28.03
CA ALA A 305 -11.91 32.53 28.75
C ALA A 305 -12.08 32.67 30.27
N SER A 306 -12.98 33.54 30.74
CA SER A 306 -13.27 33.70 32.17
C SER A 306 -13.86 32.43 32.80
N TYR A 307 -14.81 31.79 32.13
CA TYR A 307 -15.38 30.52 32.58
C TYR A 307 -14.34 29.38 32.58
N THR A 308 -13.42 29.38 31.61
CA THR A 308 -12.31 28.42 31.57
C THR A 308 -11.35 28.62 32.74
N TRP A 309 -11.08 29.87 33.15
CA TRP A 309 -10.32 30.17 34.37
C TRP A 309 -11.01 29.66 35.63
N ASP A 310 -12.32 29.87 35.76
CA ASP A 310 -13.09 29.35 36.91
C ASP A 310 -13.03 27.81 36.96
N ARG A 311 -13.20 27.15 35.81
CA ARG A 311 -13.07 25.69 35.70
C ARG A 311 -11.68 25.17 36.08
N VAL A 312 -10.62 25.91 35.75
CA VAL A 312 -9.25 25.56 36.19
C VAL A 312 -9.16 25.56 37.71
N LEU A 313 -9.73 26.58 38.37
CA LEU A 313 -9.74 26.65 39.84
C LEU A 313 -10.54 25.50 40.45
N ASP A 314 -11.70 25.16 39.89
CA ASP A 314 -12.52 24.03 40.34
C ASP A 314 -11.78 22.69 40.20
N LEU A 315 -11.16 22.43 39.05
CA LEU A 315 -10.38 21.22 38.79
C LEU A 315 -9.19 21.09 39.76
N ILE A 316 -8.55 22.21 40.11
CA ILE A 316 -7.48 22.22 41.12
C ILE A 316 -8.04 21.82 42.50
N GLN A 317 -9.27 22.18 42.84
CA GLN A 317 -9.86 21.81 44.14
C GLN A 317 -10.17 20.31 44.28
N VAL A 318 -10.40 19.59 43.18
CA VAL A 318 -10.72 18.16 43.16
C VAL A 318 -9.56 17.28 43.66
N LYS A 319 -8.31 17.77 43.59
CA LYS A 319 -7.09 17.09 44.10
C LYS A 319 -6.85 15.69 43.51
N GLN A 320 -7.15 15.50 42.23
CA GLN A 320 -6.93 14.24 41.52
C GLN A 320 -5.95 14.44 40.35
N ALA A 321 -5.16 13.41 40.02
CA ALA A 321 -4.13 13.50 38.98
C ALA A 321 -4.72 13.89 37.61
N HIS A 322 -5.81 13.24 37.18
CA HIS A 322 -6.46 13.54 35.91
C HIS A 322 -7.02 14.97 35.84
N ALA A 323 -7.48 15.51 36.97
CA ALA A 323 -8.01 16.87 37.06
C ALA A 323 -6.89 17.92 36.91
N TYR A 324 -5.68 17.61 37.41
CA TYR A 324 -4.50 18.44 37.18
C TYR A 324 -4.01 18.39 35.73
N ASP A 325 -4.06 17.22 35.08
CA ASP A 325 -3.75 17.10 33.65
C ASP A 325 -4.72 17.93 32.79
N GLU A 326 -6.01 17.90 33.12
CA GLU A 326 -7.04 18.71 32.45
C GLU A 326 -6.84 20.22 32.72
N ALA A 327 -6.59 20.62 33.97
CA ALA A 327 -6.29 22.00 34.32
C ALA A 327 -5.05 22.53 33.58
N THR A 328 -4.01 21.70 33.43
CA THR A 328 -2.79 22.04 32.70
C THR A 328 -3.06 22.26 31.21
N LYS A 329 -3.91 21.43 30.59
CA LYS A 329 -4.35 21.62 29.21
C LYS A 329 -5.09 22.94 29.03
N LEU A 330 -6.04 23.24 29.92
CA LEU A 330 -6.81 24.49 29.87
C LEU A 330 -5.93 25.73 30.10
N LEU A 331 -4.95 25.66 31.01
CA LEU A 331 -3.98 26.73 31.22
C LEU A 331 -3.08 26.96 30.00
N LYS A 332 -2.67 25.90 29.30
CA LYS A 332 -1.95 26.04 28.01
C LYS A 332 -2.82 26.73 26.96
N ASP A 333 -4.09 26.35 26.84
CA ASP A 333 -5.02 26.99 25.91
C ASP A 333 -5.26 28.48 26.24
N LEU A 334 -5.39 28.82 27.52
CA LEU A 334 -5.53 30.20 27.98
C LEU A 334 -4.26 31.04 27.77
N ARG A 335 -3.08 30.43 27.94
CA ARG A 335 -1.80 31.08 27.65
C ARG A 335 -1.66 31.38 26.16
N ASP A 336 -1.92 30.39 25.32
CA ASP A 336 -1.81 30.52 23.87
C ASP A 336 -2.85 31.52 23.33
N LEU A 337 -4.04 31.59 23.94
CA LEU A 337 -5.04 32.64 23.69
C LEU A 337 -4.50 34.03 24.06
N ALA A 338 -3.90 34.16 25.24
CA ALA A 338 -3.33 35.42 25.70
C ALA A 338 -2.16 35.88 24.82
N GLU A 339 -1.34 34.97 24.31
CA GLU A 339 -0.33 35.26 23.29
C GLU A 339 -0.93 35.77 21.99
N HIS A 340 -1.97 35.10 21.49
CA HIS A 340 -2.68 35.53 20.28
C HIS A 340 -3.33 36.92 20.42
N GLN A 341 -3.82 37.27 21.61
CA GLN A 341 -4.46 38.56 21.89
C GLN A 341 -3.49 39.66 22.37
N GLY A 342 -2.19 39.36 22.54
CA GLY A 342 -1.21 40.29 23.10
C GLY A 342 -1.39 40.59 24.60
N GLN A 343 -2.12 39.72 25.32
CA GLN A 343 -2.45 39.83 26.75
C GLN A 343 -1.63 38.90 27.65
N LEU A 344 -0.47 38.42 27.18
CA LEU A 344 0.45 37.60 27.98
C LEU A 344 0.76 38.16 29.38
N PRO A 345 0.99 39.48 29.57
CA PRO A 345 1.24 40.03 30.90
C PRO A 345 0.08 39.80 31.88
N THR A 346 -1.15 39.93 31.41
CA THR A 346 -2.36 39.70 32.21
C THR A 346 -2.49 38.23 32.57
N PHE A 347 -2.24 37.32 31.62
CA PHE A 347 -2.20 35.89 31.90
C PHE A 347 -1.14 35.53 32.94
N SER A 348 0.08 36.07 32.81
CA SER A 348 1.17 35.84 33.76
C SER A 348 0.81 36.31 35.17
N GLN A 349 0.17 37.47 35.32
CA GLN A 349 -0.29 37.95 36.63
C GLN A 349 -1.35 37.02 37.25
N CYS A 350 -2.31 36.56 36.45
CA CYS A 350 -3.32 35.59 36.91
C CYS A 350 -2.68 34.25 37.32
N LEU A 351 -1.71 33.77 36.55
CA LEU A 351 -0.99 32.54 36.85
C LEU A 351 -0.14 32.67 38.13
N GLU A 352 0.57 33.77 38.32
CA GLU A 352 1.36 34.00 39.53
C GLU A 352 0.48 34.14 40.78
N ARG A 353 -0.71 34.76 40.66
CA ARG A 353 -1.70 34.76 41.74
C ARG A 353 -2.17 33.34 42.07
N LEU A 354 -2.47 32.53 41.06
CA LEU A 354 -2.86 31.13 41.23
C LEU A 354 -1.74 30.31 41.90
N LYS A 355 -0.47 30.51 41.50
CA LYS A 355 0.68 29.88 42.16
C LYS A 355 0.82 30.29 43.62
N ALA A 356 0.58 31.56 43.96
CA ALA A 356 0.62 32.04 45.33
C ALA A 356 -0.48 31.40 46.20
N ASP A 357 -1.70 31.35 45.68
CA ASP A 357 -2.88 30.80 46.37
C ASP A 357 -2.77 29.28 46.62
N TYR A 358 -2.03 28.56 45.77
CA TYR A 358 -1.81 27.10 45.86
C TYR A 358 -0.35 26.69 46.11
N SER A 359 0.44 27.60 46.71
CA SER A 359 1.86 27.40 47.03
C SER A 359 2.17 26.18 47.91
N ASN A 360 1.16 25.67 48.62
CA ASN A 360 1.23 24.46 49.45
C ASN A 360 1.03 23.15 48.67
N ARG A 361 0.90 23.18 47.33
CA ARG A 361 0.65 22.01 46.47
C ARG A 361 1.81 21.75 45.50
N PRO A 362 2.85 21.01 45.90
CA PRO A 362 4.06 20.82 45.08
C PRO A 362 3.81 20.05 43.77
N ALA A 363 2.74 19.26 43.68
CA ALA A 363 2.37 18.53 42.46
C ALA A 363 1.80 19.41 41.34
N LEU A 364 1.27 20.60 41.67
CA LEU A 364 0.76 21.59 40.70
C LEU A 364 1.87 22.55 40.21
N MET A 365 2.98 22.61 40.96
CA MET A 365 4.09 23.54 40.73
C MET A 365 5.23 22.92 39.90
N LYS A 366 5.10 21.65 39.51
CA LYS A 366 5.95 20.96 38.53
C LYS A 366 5.32 21.08 37.16
#